data_AF-A0A5K1K842-F1
#
_entry.id   AF-A0A5K1K842-F1
#
_cell.length_a   1.000
_cell.length_b   1.000
_cell.length_c   1.000
_cell.angle_alpha   90.00
_cell.angle_beta   90.00
_cell.angle_gamma   90.00
#
_symmetry.space_group_name_H-M   'P 1'
#
loop_
_entity.id
_entity.type
_entity.pdbx_description
1 polymer ?
#
loop_
_entity_poly.entity_id
_entity_poly.type
_entity_poly.pdbx_seq_one_letter_code
_entity_poly.pdbx_strand_id
1 'polypeptide(L)'
;MSFTQEQIEEEQVHFANVIATFQQYAPYASLGYTDRISAVDHAIFVNAEFLNHVIASPEIFSGQDGDEQEDDPELKGNDQEDSDDNRGEGSSSTPCAIDFIEGKVERDVCYEPMKEALIQHFSDIPPEERTDEINKHTIYPYIHSYSNNPNSDALLRPISIPDVLPSSLPEGADFSLVAGDFEEIYGGSDPLEGDGGDPSEGQWDAAKNIVNYLRIIHSILAPGGVWINLGPLLWHWEGNTTNDPSVELTLDEVKALARKIGFEISNERTIDTTYTNNAQSMLGYVYHAAFWTATKIV
;
A
#
# COMPACT_ATOMS: atom_id res chain seq x y z
N MET A 1 -1.99 -11.16 53.16
CA MET A 1 -3.26 -11.92 53.23
C MET A 1 -2.92 -13.40 53.06
N SER A 2 -3.73 -14.32 53.58
CA SER A 2 -3.61 -15.75 53.20
C SER A 2 -4.45 -15.98 51.95
N PHE A 3 -3.95 -16.77 51.01
CA PHE A 3 -4.77 -17.28 49.91
C PHE A 3 -5.89 -18.17 50.45
N THR A 4 -7.02 -18.22 49.75
CA THR A 4 -8.11 -19.15 50.06
C THR A 4 -7.78 -20.56 49.54
N GLN A 5 -8.46 -21.57 50.10
CA GLN A 5 -8.29 -22.95 49.64
C GLN A 5 -8.67 -23.11 48.16
N GLU A 6 -9.70 -22.40 47.71
CA GLU A 6 -10.19 -22.36 46.32
C GLU A 6 -9.13 -21.78 45.37
N GLN A 7 -8.48 -20.66 45.73
CA GLN A 7 -7.38 -20.09 44.95
C GLN A 7 -6.18 -21.05 44.81
N ILE A 8 -5.87 -21.80 45.87
CA ILE A 8 -4.79 -22.79 45.86
C ILE A 8 -5.15 -23.98 44.95
N GLU A 9 -6.41 -24.38 44.90
CA GLU A 9 -6.90 -25.46 44.03
C GLU A 9 -6.94 -25.02 42.56
N GLU A 10 -7.39 -23.80 42.26
CA GLU A 10 -7.32 -23.21 40.92
C GLU A 10 -5.88 -23.08 40.40
N GLU A 11 -4.95 -22.60 41.23
CA GLU A 11 -3.53 -22.48 40.88
C GLU A 11 -2.89 -23.86 40.64
N GLN A 12 -3.24 -24.88 41.45
CA GLN A 12 -2.78 -26.26 41.22
C GLN A 12 -3.31 -26.86 39.91
N VAL A 13 -4.59 -26.62 39.57
CA VAL A 13 -5.17 -27.05 38.29
C VAL A 13 -4.50 -26.32 37.12
N HIS A 14 -4.26 -25.02 37.24
CA HIS A 14 -3.54 -24.24 36.23
C HIS A 14 -2.11 -24.78 36.02
N PHE A 15 -1.36 -24.99 37.10
CA PHE A 15 0.00 -25.53 37.04
C PHE A 15 0.05 -26.96 36.46
N ALA A 16 -0.93 -27.81 36.80
CA ALA A 16 -1.06 -29.14 36.22
C ALA A 16 -1.35 -29.09 34.71
N ASN A 17 -2.21 -28.17 34.25
CA ASN A 17 -2.49 -27.95 32.83
C ASN A 17 -1.26 -27.44 32.07
N VAL A 18 -0.48 -26.53 32.68
CA VAL A 18 0.81 -26.07 32.14
C VAL A 18 1.77 -27.25 31.99
N ILE A 19 2.00 -28.06 33.02
CA ILE A 19 2.90 -29.22 32.94
C ILE A 19 2.41 -30.26 31.91
N ALA A 20 1.11 -30.57 31.87
CA ALA A 20 0.54 -31.48 30.89
C ALA A 20 0.77 -30.98 29.46
N THR A 21 0.65 -29.67 29.24
CA THR A 21 0.96 -29.01 27.96
C THR A 21 2.44 -29.18 27.61
N PHE A 22 3.36 -28.83 28.51
CA PHE A 22 4.80 -29.02 28.28
C PHE A 22 5.17 -30.49 28.03
N GLN A 23 4.54 -31.46 28.69
CA GLN A 23 4.76 -32.89 28.43
C GLN A 23 4.26 -33.34 27.05
N GLN A 24 3.18 -32.74 26.52
CA GLN A 24 2.70 -33.00 25.17
C GLN A 24 3.63 -32.40 24.10
N TYR A 25 4.19 -31.21 24.34
CA TYR A 25 5.05 -30.52 23.37
C TYR A 25 6.53 -30.90 23.43
N ALA A 26 7.07 -31.31 24.58
CA ALA A 26 8.50 -31.62 24.74
C ALA A 26 9.07 -32.67 23.75
N PRO A 27 8.35 -33.76 23.37
CA PRO A 27 8.82 -34.69 22.34
C PRO A 27 9.03 -34.04 20.96
N TYR A 28 8.33 -32.94 20.69
CA TYR A 28 8.33 -32.21 19.42
C TYR A 28 9.27 -30.99 19.42
N ALA A 29 10.02 -30.74 20.50
CA ALA A 29 10.99 -29.64 20.55
C ALA A 29 12.06 -29.75 19.43
N SER A 30 12.36 -30.97 18.98
CA SER A 30 13.26 -31.25 17.85
C SER A 30 12.73 -30.83 16.47
N LEU A 31 11.47 -30.37 16.37
CA LEU A 31 10.91 -29.81 15.13
C LEU A 31 11.39 -28.38 14.83
N GLY A 32 12.28 -27.80 15.65
CA GLY A 32 12.88 -26.48 15.42
C GLY A 32 11.91 -25.30 15.59
N TYR A 33 10.77 -25.50 16.26
CA TYR A 33 9.77 -24.44 16.45
C TYR A 33 10.34 -23.24 17.21
N THR A 34 11.09 -23.49 18.29
CA THR A 34 11.77 -22.44 19.07
C THR A 34 12.79 -21.68 18.23
N ASP A 35 13.58 -22.40 17.45
CA ASP A 35 14.64 -21.84 16.62
C ASP A 35 14.05 -20.94 15.52
N ARG A 36 12.91 -21.36 14.94
CA ARG A 36 12.13 -20.55 14.00
C ARG A 36 11.57 -19.28 14.65
N ILE A 37 11.04 -19.35 15.87
CA ILE A 37 10.56 -18.14 16.58
C ILE A 37 11.72 -17.18 16.82
N SER A 38 12.87 -17.64 17.31
CA SER A 38 14.06 -16.78 17.48
C SER A 38 14.59 -16.20 16.16
N ALA A 39 14.44 -16.91 15.05
CA ALA A 39 14.74 -16.37 13.72
C ALA A 39 13.72 -15.31 13.26
N VAL A 40 12.42 -15.46 13.60
CA VAL A 40 11.41 -14.42 13.37
C VAL A 40 11.70 -13.19 14.23
N ASP A 41 12.03 -13.35 15.52
CA ASP A 41 12.40 -12.24 16.40
C ASP A 41 13.58 -11.45 15.81
N HIS A 42 14.61 -12.14 15.32
CA HIS A 42 15.74 -11.48 14.64
C HIS A 42 15.31 -10.73 13.38
N ALA A 43 14.43 -11.32 12.56
CA ALA A 43 13.88 -10.69 11.36
C ALA A 43 13.03 -9.45 11.68
N ILE A 44 12.29 -9.44 12.79
CA ILE A 44 11.57 -8.27 13.30
C ILE A 44 12.56 -7.14 13.64
N PHE A 45 13.66 -7.44 14.33
CA PHE A 45 14.70 -6.43 14.62
C PHE A 45 15.31 -5.84 13.33
N VAL A 46 15.59 -6.65 12.31
CA VAL A 46 16.12 -6.17 11.03
C VAL A 46 15.11 -5.27 10.31
N ASN A 47 13.83 -5.62 10.30
CA ASN A 47 12.77 -4.76 9.75
C ASN A 47 12.64 -3.45 10.52
N ALA A 48 12.73 -3.49 11.85
CA ALA A 48 12.69 -2.29 12.69
C ALA A 48 13.92 -1.39 12.46
N GLU A 49 15.11 -1.93 12.27
CA GLU A 49 16.28 -1.14 11.85
C GLU A 49 16.07 -0.48 10.49
N PHE A 50 15.43 -1.15 9.52
CA PHE A 50 15.08 -0.52 8.24
C PHE A 50 14.08 0.64 8.43
N LEU A 51 12.98 0.43 9.16
CA LEU A 51 11.98 1.48 9.44
C LEU A 51 12.61 2.68 10.18
N ASN A 52 13.49 2.43 11.14
CA ASN A 52 14.23 3.48 11.85
C ASN A 52 15.09 4.34 10.90
N HIS A 53 15.66 3.77 9.82
CA HIS A 53 16.36 4.56 8.81
C HIS A 53 15.41 5.40 7.94
N VAL A 54 14.20 4.92 7.67
CA VAL A 54 13.18 5.67 6.90
C VAL A 54 12.71 6.89 7.68
N ILE A 55 12.40 6.73 8.97
CA ILE A 55 11.90 7.84 9.82
C ILE A 55 12.99 8.77 10.35
N ALA A 56 14.28 8.44 10.16
CA ALA A 56 15.41 9.27 10.61
C ALA A 56 15.52 10.62 9.89
N SER A 57 14.81 10.79 8.76
CA SER A 57 14.70 12.04 8.01
C SER A 57 13.22 12.44 7.87
N PRO A 58 12.55 12.89 8.96
CA PRO A 58 11.13 13.25 8.91
C PRO A 58 10.86 14.46 8.00
N GLU A 59 11.90 15.27 7.73
CA GLU A 59 11.86 16.42 6.83
C GLU A 59 11.44 16.08 5.39
N ILE A 60 11.49 14.80 4.97
CA ILE A 60 10.97 14.38 3.64
C ILE A 60 9.43 14.40 3.55
N PHE A 61 8.73 14.41 4.70
CA PHE A 61 7.27 14.41 4.77
C PHE A 61 6.69 15.79 5.08
N SER A 62 7.51 16.75 5.53
CA SER A 62 7.11 18.13 5.73
C SER A 62 7.30 18.93 4.44
N GLY A 63 6.20 19.32 3.80
CA GLY A 63 6.23 20.30 2.72
C GLY A 63 6.81 21.64 3.19
N GLN A 64 7.40 22.43 2.28
CA GLN A 64 7.89 23.78 2.56
C GLN A 64 6.75 24.83 2.60
N ASP A 65 5.61 24.49 3.18
CA ASP A 65 4.53 25.43 3.46
C ASP A 65 4.29 25.43 4.97
N GLY A 66 4.52 26.60 5.58
CA GLY A 66 4.56 26.78 7.03
C GLY A 66 3.18 26.97 7.64
N ASP A 67 2.33 25.96 7.53
CA ASP A 67 1.09 25.92 8.31
C ASP A 67 1.43 25.55 9.76
N GLU A 68 1.26 26.54 10.64
CA GLU A 68 1.38 26.37 12.08
C GLU A 68 0.32 25.35 12.53
N GLN A 69 0.75 24.19 13.03
CA GLN A 69 -0.15 23.29 13.77
C GLN A 69 -0.64 24.04 15.02
N GLU A 70 -1.87 24.54 14.99
CA GLU A 70 -2.54 25.00 16.21
C GLU A 70 -2.74 23.78 17.12
N ASP A 71 -2.02 23.75 18.24
CA ASP A 71 -2.19 22.77 19.32
C ASP A 71 -3.64 22.84 19.85
N ASP A 72 -4.56 22.02 19.33
CA ASP A 72 -5.89 21.83 19.92
C ASP A 72 -5.75 21.05 21.25
N PRO A 73 -5.99 21.67 22.42
CA PRO A 73 -5.69 21.05 23.70
C PRO A 73 -6.67 19.95 24.14
N GLU A 74 -7.78 19.74 23.42
CA GLU A 74 -8.86 18.84 23.88
C GLU A 74 -8.73 17.38 23.40
N LEU A 75 -7.83 17.06 22.47
CA LEU A 75 -7.54 15.67 22.06
C LEU A 75 -6.54 14.97 23.01
N LYS A 76 -6.97 14.80 24.28
CA LYS A 76 -6.43 13.77 25.19
C LYS A 76 -7.41 12.60 25.35
N GLY A 77 -7.72 11.97 24.21
CA GLY A 77 -8.37 10.66 24.15
C GLY A 77 -7.35 9.53 24.34
N ASN A 78 -7.76 8.45 25.01
CA ASN A 78 -6.93 7.30 25.36
C ASN A 78 -5.94 6.84 24.27
N ASP A 79 -4.71 6.56 24.68
CA ASP A 79 -3.77 5.69 23.95
C ASP A 79 -4.30 4.24 23.90
N GLN A 80 -5.24 3.99 22.99
CA GLN A 80 -5.57 2.64 22.53
C GLN A 80 -5.25 2.59 21.04
N GLU A 81 -4.05 2.13 20.73
CA GLU A 81 -3.60 1.78 19.37
C GLU A 81 -4.67 0.93 18.69
N ASP A 82 -5.26 1.45 17.61
CA ASP A 82 -6.38 0.78 16.96
C ASP A 82 -5.87 -0.37 16.07
N SER A 83 -6.66 -1.44 15.96
CA SER A 83 -6.20 -2.71 15.38
C SER A 83 -6.05 -2.70 13.85
N ASP A 84 -6.41 -1.59 13.20
CA ASP A 84 -6.22 -1.36 11.76
C ASP A 84 -4.87 -0.68 11.45
N ASP A 85 -4.34 0.21 12.30
CA ASP A 85 -3.00 0.83 12.10
C ASP A 85 -1.89 -0.23 12.10
N ASN A 86 -1.98 -1.18 13.02
CA ASN A 86 -1.04 -2.32 13.10
C ASN A 86 -1.07 -3.20 11.81
N ARG A 87 -2.16 -3.18 11.03
CA ARG A 87 -2.19 -3.83 9.70
C ARG A 87 -1.53 -2.95 8.65
N GLY A 88 -1.65 -1.62 8.75
CA GLY A 88 -0.93 -0.66 7.92
C GLY A 88 0.59 -0.82 8.04
N GLU A 89 1.13 -0.95 9.26
CA GLU A 89 2.57 -1.12 9.47
C GLU A 89 3.11 -2.44 8.86
N GLY A 90 2.46 -3.58 9.13
CA GLY A 90 2.78 -4.86 8.48
C GLY A 90 2.66 -4.78 6.95
N SER A 91 1.65 -4.04 6.48
CA SER A 91 1.38 -3.77 5.06
C SER A 91 2.18 -2.59 4.48
N SER A 92 3.19 -2.04 5.17
CA SER A 92 4.10 -1.03 4.58
C SER A 92 5.37 -1.69 4.03
N SER A 93 5.90 -2.68 4.75
CA SER A 93 7.04 -3.49 4.32
C SER A 93 6.76 -4.36 3.09
N THR A 94 5.50 -4.74 2.86
CA THR A 94 5.10 -5.64 1.77
C THR A 94 5.04 -4.91 0.41
N PRO A 95 4.43 -3.71 0.27
CA PRO A 95 4.58 -2.84 -0.90
C PRO A 95 6.04 -2.51 -1.23
N CYS A 96 6.88 -2.18 -0.24
CA CYS A 96 8.30 -1.99 -0.48
C CYS A 96 8.96 -3.24 -1.12
N ALA A 97 8.53 -4.44 -0.76
CA ALA A 97 9.01 -5.67 -1.40
C ALA A 97 8.48 -5.91 -2.84
N ILE A 98 7.35 -5.30 -3.22
CA ILE A 98 6.80 -5.33 -4.59
C ILE A 98 7.53 -4.34 -5.49
N ASP A 99 7.82 -3.14 -4.99
CA ASP A 99 8.49 -2.10 -5.79
C ASP A 99 9.93 -2.51 -6.18
N PHE A 100 10.50 -3.49 -5.46
CA PHE A 100 11.85 -4.04 -5.66
C PHE A 100 11.83 -5.58 -5.94
N ILE A 101 12.99 -6.26 -5.91
CA ILE A 101 13.29 -7.55 -6.61
C ILE A 101 12.09 -8.45 -6.95
N GLU A 102 11.36 -8.94 -5.94
CA GLU A 102 10.40 -10.03 -6.13
C GLU A 102 9.15 -9.64 -6.88
N GLY A 103 8.73 -8.37 -6.75
CA GLY A 103 7.68 -7.85 -7.59
C GLY A 103 8.05 -7.79 -9.07
N LYS A 104 9.29 -8.08 -9.52
CA LYS A 104 9.68 -7.83 -10.93
C LYS A 104 8.73 -8.49 -11.95
N VAL A 105 8.21 -9.68 -11.70
CA VAL A 105 7.22 -10.29 -12.62
C VAL A 105 5.88 -9.56 -12.55
N GLU A 106 5.43 -9.18 -11.36
CA GLU A 106 4.22 -8.35 -11.14
C GLU A 106 4.37 -6.97 -11.78
N ARG A 107 5.57 -6.35 -11.69
CA ARG A 107 5.96 -5.07 -12.29
C ARG A 107 6.15 -5.13 -13.79
N ASP A 108 6.70 -6.21 -14.34
CA ASP A 108 6.79 -6.41 -15.79
C ASP A 108 5.40 -6.68 -16.40
N VAL A 109 4.46 -7.23 -15.64
CA VAL A 109 3.06 -7.42 -16.08
C VAL A 109 2.22 -6.13 -15.91
N CYS A 110 2.36 -5.44 -14.77
CA CYS A 110 1.62 -4.22 -14.47
C CYS A 110 2.23 -2.99 -15.14
N TYR A 111 3.50 -2.71 -14.87
CA TYR A 111 4.16 -1.47 -15.25
C TYR A 111 4.85 -1.51 -16.61
N GLU A 112 5.19 -2.66 -17.22
CA GLU A 112 5.79 -2.62 -18.57
C GLU A 112 4.86 -1.99 -19.62
N PRO A 113 3.53 -2.30 -19.68
CA PRO A 113 2.60 -1.59 -20.55
C PRO A 113 2.46 -0.08 -20.25
N MET A 114 2.77 0.34 -19.01
CA MET A 114 2.79 1.75 -18.62
C MET A 114 4.12 2.41 -19.01
N LYS A 115 5.25 1.71 -18.80
CA LYS A 115 6.60 2.12 -19.18
C LYS A 115 6.72 2.29 -20.68
N GLU A 116 6.21 1.37 -21.50
CA GLU A 116 6.20 1.50 -22.96
C GLU A 116 5.57 2.83 -23.41
N ALA A 117 4.53 3.29 -22.70
CA ALA A 117 3.89 4.58 -22.96
C ALA A 117 4.65 5.78 -22.35
N LEU A 118 5.18 5.64 -21.13
CA LEU A 118 5.87 6.72 -20.41
C LEU A 118 7.29 7.00 -20.95
N ILE A 119 8.03 5.96 -21.36
CA ILE A 119 9.34 6.04 -22.03
C ILE A 119 9.23 6.78 -23.38
N GLN A 120 8.03 6.87 -23.95
CA GLN A 120 7.77 7.69 -25.13
C GLN A 120 7.72 9.20 -24.83
N HIS A 121 7.71 9.63 -23.56
CA HIS A 121 7.26 10.98 -23.18
C HIS A 121 8.17 11.80 -22.25
N PHE A 122 8.80 11.22 -21.21
CA PHE A 122 9.61 11.95 -20.19
C PHE A 122 10.74 11.06 -19.61
N SER A 123 11.64 11.55 -18.74
CA SER A 123 12.76 10.69 -18.30
C SER A 123 13.52 10.99 -16.97
N ASP A 124 14.00 12.21 -16.70
CA ASP A 124 15.37 12.36 -16.19
C ASP A 124 15.83 13.58 -15.32
N ILE A 125 15.86 13.45 -13.98
CA ILE A 125 16.21 14.54 -13.04
C ILE A 125 17.25 14.13 -11.92
N PRO A 126 17.94 15.08 -11.23
CA PRO A 126 19.27 14.88 -10.57
C PRO A 126 19.37 14.01 -9.30
N PRO A 127 20.57 13.53 -8.93
CA PRO A 127 20.74 12.32 -8.12
C PRO A 127 20.94 12.50 -6.59
N GLU A 128 21.04 13.73 -6.08
CA GLU A 128 21.66 14.03 -4.76
C GLU A 128 20.96 13.45 -3.51
N GLU A 129 19.69 13.08 -3.57
CA GLU A 129 18.85 12.77 -2.38
C GLU A 129 18.64 11.26 -2.13
N ARG A 130 19.46 10.39 -2.74
CA ARG A 130 19.06 8.99 -3.01
C ARG A 130 20.01 7.96 -2.37
N THR A 131 19.49 6.76 -2.13
CA THR A 131 20.31 5.58 -1.81
C THR A 131 21.29 5.29 -2.96
N ASP A 132 22.53 5.00 -2.58
CA ASP A 132 23.73 4.95 -3.42
C ASP A 132 24.13 3.52 -3.86
N GLU A 133 23.50 2.48 -3.32
CA GLU A 133 23.88 1.08 -3.55
C GLU A 133 22.66 0.17 -3.78
N ILE A 134 22.77 -0.74 -4.76
CA ILE A 134 21.77 -1.77 -5.06
C ILE A 134 21.82 -2.87 -4.00
N ASN A 135 20.66 -3.37 -3.56
CA ASN A 135 20.52 -4.40 -2.52
C ASN A 135 21.08 -4.01 -1.14
N LYS A 136 21.27 -2.72 -0.88
CA LYS A 136 21.86 -2.17 0.36
C LYS A 136 21.11 -2.57 1.63
N HIS A 137 19.78 -2.60 1.57
CA HIS A 137 18.92 -2.95 2.69
C HIS A 137 18.37 -4.36 2.50
N THR A 138 18.18 -5.10 3.58
CA THR A 138 17.51 -6.41 3.56
C THR A 138 16.36 -6.39 4.54
N ILE A 139 15.19 -6.81 4.08
CA ILE A 139 13.95 -6.87 4.85
C ILE A 139 13.36 -8.29 4.77
N TYR A 140 12.51 -8.62 5.73
CA TYR A 140 11.80 -9.89 5.85
C TYR A 140 10.29 -9.64 5.85
N PRO A 141 9.65 -9.42 4.69
CA PRO A 141 8.28 -8.93 4.64
C PRO A 141 7.25 -9.98 5.06
N TYR A 142 7.53 -11.27 4.91
CA TYR A 142 6.52 -12.33 5.11
C TYR A 142 6.33 -12.81 6.55
N ILE A 143 7.19 -12.38 7.49
CA ILE A 143 7.23 -12.89 8.87
C ILE A 143 5.95 -12.61 9.68
N HIS A 144 5.11 -11.67 9.23
CA HIS A 144 3.83 -11.35 9.85
C HIS A 144 2.74 -12.43 9.59
N SER A 145 2.86 -13.22 8.52
CA SER A 145 1.84 -14.20 8.12
C SER A 145 2.32 -15.64 8.35
N TYR A 146 1.84 -16.25 9.43
CA TYR A 146 2.18 -17.64 9.77
C TYR A 146 1.39 -18.68 8.96
N SER A 147 0.25 -18.29 8.38
CA SER A 147 -0.62 -19.14 7.59
C SER A 147 -0.05 -19.44 6.20
N ASN A 148 -0.39 -20.60 5.64
CA ASN A 148 -0.07 -20.99 4.26
C ASN A 148 1.42 -21.06 3.88
N ASN A 149 2.35 -21.02 4.82
CA ASN A 149 3.77 -21.27 4.54
C ASN A 149 4.04 -22.77 4.33
N PRO A 150 4.65 -23.20 3.20
CA PRO A 150 5.00 -24.62 2.99
C PRO A 150 6.21 -25.07 3.82
N ASN A 151 7.04 -24.14 4.27
CA ASN A 151 8.24 -24.38 5.08
C ASN A 151 8.67 -23.08 5.80
N SER A 152 9.68 -23.17 6.68
CA SER A 152 10.22 -22.00 7.40
C SER A 152 10.94 -21.01 6.48
N ASP A 153 11.56 -21.48 5.39
CA ASP A 153 12.35 -20.65 4.48
C ASP A 153 11.47 -19.65 3.72
N ALA A 154 10.23 -20.02 3.39
CA ALA A 154 9.23 -19.15 2.77
C ALA A 154 8.72 -18.04 3.71
N LEU A 155 8.67 -18.31 5.02
CA LEU A 155 8.30 -17.34 6.07
C LEU A 155 9.46 -16.38 6.36
N LEU A 156 10.66 -16.92 6.50
CA LEU A 156 11.89 -16.20 6.88
C LEU A 156 12.69 -15.71 5.66
N ARG A 157 12.04 -15.58 4.49
CA ARG A 157 12.71 -15.21 3.25
C ARG A 157 13.18 -13.75 3.29
N PRO A 158 14.50 -13.47 3.20
CA PRO A 158 15.00 -12.12 3.05
C PRO A 158 14.76 -11.62 1.61
N ILE A 159 14.45 -10.34 1.47
CA ILE A 159 14.43 -9.61 0.21
C ILE A 159 15.35 -8.41 0.36
N SER A 160 16.29 -8.24 -0.58
CA SER A 160 17.19 -7.09 -0.60
C SER A 160 16.66 -6.00 -1.52
N ILE A 161 16.82 -4.73 -1.12
CA ILE A 161 16.29 -3.55 -1.81
C ILE A 161 17.30 -2.39 -1.77
N PRO A 162 17.26 -1.45 -2.73
CA PRO A 162 16.48 -1.48 -3.97
C PRO A 162 17.16 -2.35 -5.04
N ASP A 163 16.39 -2.91 -5.99
CA ASP A 163 16.92 -3.80 -7.04
C ASP A 163 17.51 -3.06 -8.26
N VAL A 164 17.05 -1.83 -8.46
CA VAL A 164 17.63 -0.81 -9.34
C VAL A 164 17.94 0.42 -8.49
N LEU A 165 18.93 1.23 -8.89
CA LEU A 165 19.17 2.50 -8.21
C LEU A 165 18.03 3.47 -8.55
N PRO A 166 17.29 4.04 -7.57
CA PRO A 166 16.37 5.14 -7.84
C PRO A 166 17.09 6.36 -8.43
N SER A 167 18.42 6.47 -8.25
CA SER A 167 19.29 7.48 -8.84
C SER A 167 19.66 7.26 -10.31
N SER A 168 19.43 6.08 -10.89
CA SER A 168 19.77 5.82 -12.31
C SER A 168 18.66 6.23 -13.27
N LEU A 169 18.22 7.50 -13.18
CA LEU A 169 17.44 8.16 -14.23
C LEU A 169 18.38 8.66 -15.36
N PRO A 170 17.89 8.95 -16.58
CA PRO A 170 18.68 9.58 -17.65
C PRO A 170 19.04 11.07 -17.36
N GLU A 171 19.27 11.94 -18.36
CA GLU A 171 19.76 13.34 -18.19
C GLU A 171 18.86 14.43 -18.88
N GLY A 172 17.89 15.06 -18.18
CA GLY A 172 16.94 15.99 -18.84
C GLY A 172 15.79 16.64 -18.02
N ALA A 173 14.69 15.91 -17.74
CA ALA A 173 13.37 16.38 -17.30
C ALA A 173 12.73 15.61 -16.11
N ASP A 174 11.58 16.05 -15.60
CA ASP A 174 11.07 15.75 -14.25
C ASP A 174 10.73 14.30 -13.84
N PHE A 175 11.17 13.95 -12.62
CA PHE A 175 10.43 13.06 -11.71
C PHE A 175 10.20 13.81 -10.39
N SER A 176 8.94 13.94 -9.98
CA SER A 176 8.53 14.60 -8.74
C SER A 176 7.38 13.83 -8.07
N LEU A 177 7.22 14.05 -6.77
CA LEU A 177 6.15 13.48 -5.94
C LEU A 177 5.49 14.62 -5.17
N VAL A 178 4.17 14.58 -5.06
CA VAL A 178 3.38 15.51 -4.22
C VAL A 178 2.63 14.67 -3.18
N ALA A 179 2.69 15.08 -1.92
CA ALA A 179 1.94 14.45 -0.83
C ALA A 179 0.60 15.18 -0.60
N GLY A 180 -0.48 14.43 -0.45
CA GLY A 180 -1.85 14.94 -0.25
C GLY A 180 -2.87 14.10 -1.01
N ASP A 181 -4.17 14.44 -0.90
CA ASP A 181 -5.22 13.74 -1.63
C ASP A 181 -5.27 14.17 -3.11
N PHE A 182 -5.58 13.23 -4.00
CA PHE A 182 -5.65 13.49 -5.44
C PHE A 182 -6.79 14.45 -5.81
N GLU A 183 -7.94 14.36 -5.13
CA GLU A 183 -9.07 15.26 -5.39
C GLU A 183 -8.75 16.69 -4.93
N GLU A 184 -8.03 16.85 -3.81
CA GLU A 184 -7.61 18.16 -3.29
C GLU A 184 -6.53 18.82 -4.16
N ILE A 185 -5.46 18.09 -4.50
CA ILE A 185 -4.32 18.63 -5.27
C ILE A 185 -4.73 19.01 -6.70
N TYR A 186 -5.57 18.19 -7.35
CA TYR A 186 -5.84 18.32 -8.78
C TYR A 186 -7.27 18.73 -9.13
N GLY A 187 -8.22 18.69 -8.18
CA GLY A 187 -9.63 19.00 -8.43
C GLY A 187 -9.96 20.50 -8.47
N GLY A 188 -9.16 21.36 -7.83
CA GLY A 188 -9.42 22.80 -7.69
C GLY A 188 -9.31 23.65 -8.96
N SER A 189 -9.26 23.05 -10.15
CA SER A 189 -9.19 23.78 -11.42
C SER A 189 -10.15 23.21 -12.47
N ASP A 190 -11.37 23.76 -12.50
CA ASP A 190 -12.24 23.68 -13.67
C ASP A 190 -12.16 25.00 -14.46
N PRO A 191 -11.52 25.03 -15.65
CA PRO A 191 -11.48 26.21 -16.50
C PRO A 191 -12.86 26.60 -17.08
N LEU A 192 -13.89 25.78 -16.90
CA LEU A 192 -15.28 26.07 -17.27
C LEU A 192 -16.02 26.87 -16.20
N GLU A 193 -15.46 27.06 -15.00
CA GLU A 193 -15.90 28.04 -13.99
C GLU A 193 -15.54 29.49 -14.41
N GLY A 194 -15.95 29.84 -15.63
CA GLY A 194 -15.97 31.20 -16.12
C GLY A 194 -17.25 31.90 -15.68
N ASP A 195 -17.14 32.79 -14.69
CA ASP A 195 -18.17 33.73 -14.23
C ASP A 195 -19.38 33.09 -13.50
N GLY A 196 -19.27 32.92 -12.17
CA GLY A 196 -20.42 33.23 -11.31
C GLY A 196 -20.89 32.20 -10.28
N GLY A 197 -20.11 31.20 -9.87
CA GLY A 197 -20.47 30.39 -8.71
C GLY A 197 -19.33 29.55 -8.15
N ASP A 198 -18.79 29.93 -6.99
CA ASP A 198 -17.95 29.01 -6.20
C ASP A 198 -18.66 27.65 -6.07
N PRO A 199 -18.00 26.52 -6.41
CA PRO A 199 -18.51 25.21 -6.03
C PRO A 199 -18.44 25.12 -4.51
N SER A 200 -19.58 25.41 -3.87
CA SER A 200 -19.67 25.68 -2.44
C SER A 200 -18.98 24.60 -1.60
N GLU A 201 -18.19 25.04 -0.62
CA GLU A 201 -17.74 24.23 0.52
C GLU A 201 -18.91 23.34 0.99
N GLY A 202 -18.74 22.01 0.93
CA GLY A 202 -19.85 21.04 1.07
C GLY A 202 -20.29 20.30 -0.20
N GLN A 203 -19.82 20.68 -1.40
CA GLN A 203 -20.11 19.92 -2.64
C GLN A 203 -19.11 18.78 -2.89
N TRP A 204 -17.94 18.84 -2.26
CA TRP A 204 -16.83 17.89 -2.38
C TRP A 204 -16.78 16.86 -1.22
N ASP A 205 -17.53 17.10 -0.13
CA ASP A 205 -17.53 16.33 1.14
C ASP A 205 -18.09 14.89 1.05
N ALA A 206 -18.04 14.25 -0.12
CA ALA A 206 -18.43 12.87 -0.34
C ALA A 206 -17.20 12.05 -0.80
N ALA A 207 -16.48 11.51 0.17
CA ALA A 207 -15.21 10.81 0.03
C ALA A 207 -15.09 9.84 -1.18
N LYS A 208 -13.91 9.87 -1.81
CA LYS A 208 -13.34 8.83 -2.70
C LYS A 208 -14.29 8.31 -3.76
N ASN A 209 -14.84 9.21 -4.57
CA ASN A 209 -15.82 8.88 -5.59
C ASN A 209 -15.16 8.71 -6.98
N ILE A 210 -15.29 7.53 -7.59
CA ILE A 210 -14.80 7.25 -8.95
C ILE A 210 -15.30 8.26 -10.00
N VAL A 211 -16.50 8.83 -9.80
CA VAL A 211 -17.04 9.88 -10.69
C VAL A 211 -16.16 11.14 -10.67
N ASN A 212 -15.70 11.56 -9.48
CA ASN A 212 -14.84 12.73 -9.33
C ASN A 212 -13.45 12.45 -9.91
N TYR A 213 -12.85 11.29 -9.58
CA TYR A 213 -11.56 10.87 -10.12
C TYR A 213 -11.55 10.95 -11.66
N LEU A 214 -12.57 10.43 -12.34
CA LEU A 214 -12.66 10.50 -13.81
C LEU A 214 -12.88 11.93 -14.33
N ARG A 215 -13.60 12.79 -13.61
CA ARG A 215 -13.76 14.21 -13.97
C ARG A 215 -12.45 14.98 -13.83
N ILE A 216 -11.69 14.75 -12.75
CA ILE A 216 -10.42 15.42 -12.48
C ILE A 216 -9.37 14.97 -13.48
N ILE A 217 -9.21 13.67 -13.71
CA ILE A 217 -8.35 13.12 -14.78
C ILE A 217 -8.72 13.73 -16.14
N HIS A 218 -10.01 13.90 -16.43
CA HIS A 218 -10.45 14.57 -17.66
C HIS A 218 -10.10 16.07 -17.67
N SER A 219 -10.24 16.79 -16.56
CA SER A 219 -9.91 18.23 -16.50
C SER A 219 -8.42 18.46 -16.77
N ILE A 220 -7.55 17.79 -16.00
CA ILE A 220 -6.10 18.03 -16.01
C ILE A 220 -5.40 17.53 -17.27
N LEU A 221 -5.97 16.57 -17.99
CA LEU A 221 -5.44 16.15 -19.29
C LEU A 221 -5.62 17.27 -20.33
N ALA A 222 -4.55 17.58 -21.06
CA ALA A 222 -4.63 18.41 -22.26
C ALA A 222 -5.55 17.74 -23.32
N PRO A 223 -6.15 18.50 -24.26
CA PRO A 223 -6.89 17.92 -25.38
C PRO A 223 -6.03 16.91 -26.17
N GLY A 224 -6.55 15.69 -26.40
CA GLY A 224 -5.79 14.58 -26.97
C GLY A 224 -4.88 13.83 -25.98
N GLY A 225 -4.84 14.24 -24.70
CA GLY A 225 -4.15 13.54 -23.62
C GLY A 225 -4.76 12.16 -23.34
N VAL A 226 -3.93 11.24 -22.82
CA VAL A 226 -4.28 9.83 -22.64
C VAL A 226 -4.26 9.45 -21.16
N TRP A 227 -5.37 8.93 -20.66
CA TRP A 227 -5.43 8.17 -19.42
C TRP A 227 -5.18 6.69 -19.72
N ILE A 228 -4.27 6.07 -18.98
CA ILE A 228 -3.99 4.63 -19.05
C ILE A 228 -4.51 3.98 -17.77
N ASN A 229 -5.36 2.97 -17.89
CA ASN A 229 -5.85 2.21 -16.75
C ASN A 229 -5.28 0.79 -16.78
N LEU A 230 -4.81 0.32 -15.62
CA LEU A 230 -4.65 -1.10 -15.34
C LEU A 230 -4.97 -1.38 -13.87
N GLY A 231 -6.02 -2.16 -13.62
CA GLY A 231 -6.36 -2.62 -12.28
C GLY A 231 -7.60 -3.50 -12.23
N PRO A 232 -7.83 -4.23 -11.12
CA PRO A 232 -9.14 -4.79 -10.79
C PRO A 232 -10.12 -3.69 -10.36
N LEU A 233 -11.38 -4.06 -10.14
CA LEU A 233 -12.31 -3.26 -9.34
C LEU A 233 -12.44 -3.93 -7.96
N LEU A 234 -11.57 -3.51 -7.04
CA LEU A 234 -11.65 -3.84 -5.62
C LEU A 234 -11.92 -2.54 -4.87
N TRP A 235 -13.17 -2.33 -4.47
CA TRP A 235 -13.61 -1.07 -3.88
C TRP A 235 -13.23 -1.03 -2.39
N HIS A 236 -12.25 -0.20 -2.04
CA HIS A 236 -11.66 -0.12 -0.70
C HIS A 236 -12.66 0.12 0.44
N TRP A 237 -13.80 0.74 0.14
CA TRP A 237 -14.86 1.07 1.10
C TRP A 237 -16.10 0.16 1.00
N GLU A 238 -16.07 -0.90 0.18
CA GLU A 238 -17.17 -1.86 0.05
C GLU A 238 -17.49 -2.49 1.42
N GLY A 239 -18.74 -2.33 1.86
CA GLY A 239 -19.20 -2.91 3.13
C GLY A 239 -18.56 -2.32 4.39
N ASN A 240 -18.00 -1.11 4.33
CA ASN A 240 -17.42 -0.44 5.50
C ASN A 240 -18.46 -0.23 6.64
N THR A 241 -17.96 -0.13 7.88
CA THR A 241 -18.77 0.16 9.08
C THR A 241 -18.65 1.60 9.55
N THR A 242 -17.80 2.40 8.92
CA THR A 242 -17.52 3.81 9.24
C THR A 242 -18.56 4.77 8.65
N ASN A 243 -19.44 4.27 7.77
CA ASN A 243 -20.43 5.05 7.02
C ASN A 243 -19.80 6.04 6.02
N ASP A 244 -18.59 5.73 5.56
CA ASP A 244 -17.95 6.43 4.45
C ASP A 244 -18.71 6.13 3.14
N PRO A 245 -18.96 7.13 2.28
CA PRO A 245 -19.62 6.90 1.00
C PRO A 245 -18.72 6.07 0.08
N SER A 246 -19.35 5.12 -0.62
CA SER A 246 -18.71 4.25 -1.61
C SER A 246 -19.61 4.16 -2.85
N VAL A 247 -19.03 4.33 -4.03
CA VAL A 247 -19.74 4.24 -5.33
C VAL A 247 -19.17 3.08 -6.13
N GLU A 248 -19.66 1.88 -5.84
CA GLU A 248 -19.25 0.62 -6.45
C GLU A 248 -19.85 0.45 -7.86
N LEU A 249 -19.16 0.95 -8.89
CA LEU A 249 -19.56 0.73 -10.28
C LEU A 249 -19.06 -0.62 -10.83
N THR A 250 -19.81 -1.20 -11.77
CA THR A 250 -19.30 -2.31 -12.60
C THR A 250 -18.32 -1.82 -13.66
N LEU A 251 -17.54 -2.72 -14.27
CA LEU A 251 -16.55 -2.35 -15.28
C LEU A 251 -17.18 -1.72 -16.54
N ASP A 252 -18.36 -2.17 -16.95
CA ASP A 252 -19.10 -1.57 -18.06
C ASP A 252 -19.70 -0.21 -17.68
N GLU A 253 -20.12 -0.01 -16.42
CA GLU A 253 -20.55 1.29 -15.91
C GLU A 253 -19.40 2.30 -15.83
N VAL A 254 -18.22 1.93 -15.31
CA VAL A 254 -17.00 2.77 -15.32
C VAL A 254 -16.66 3.19 -16.75
N LYS A 255 -16.65 2.24 -17.69
CA LYS A 255 -16.36 2.52 -19.11
C LYS A 255 -17.47 3.31 -19.81
N ALA A 256 -18.73 3.20 -19.39
CA ALA A 256 -19.83 4.02 -19.88
C ALA A 256 -19.75 5.46 -19.32
N LEU A 257 -19.35 5.61 -18.06
CA LEU A 257 -19.14 6.89 -17.39
C LEU A 257 -17.97 7.66 -18.03
N ALA A 258 -16.81 7.04 -18.21
CA ALA A 258 -15.68 7.67 -18.89
C ALA A 258 -16.03 8.16 -20.31
N ARG A 259 -16.80 7.38 -21.09
CA ARG A 259 -17.32 7.80 -22.39
C ARG A 259 -18.32 8.95 -22.32
N LYS A 260 -19.12 9.06 -21.24
CA LYS A 260 -20.02 10.21 -21.01
C LYS A 260 -19.26 11.47 -20.60
N ILE A 261 -18.13 11.33 -19.90
CA ILE A 261 -17.30 12.46 -19.44
C ILE A 261 -16.56 13.12 -20.61
N GLY A 262 -16.05 12.33 -21.57
CA GLY A 262 -15.35 12.84 -22.75
C GLY A 262 -14.17 11.99 -23.23
N PHE A 263 -14.09 10.72 -22.82
CA PHE A 263 -13.03 9.80 -23.24
C PHE A 263 -13.43 8.87 -24.39
N GLU A 264 -12.55 8.74 -25.38
CA GLU A 264 -12.57 7.63 -26.34
C GLU A 264 -11.70 6.47 -25.82
N ILE A 265 -12.36 5.36 -25.45
CA ILE A 265 -11.70 4.15 -24.91
C ILE A 265 -11.23 3.24 -26.05
N SER A 266 -9.99 2.75 -25.94
CA SER A 266 -9.30 1.89 -26.90
C SER A 266 -8.36 0.90 -26.18
N ASN A 267 -7.74 0.00 -26.95
CA ASN A 267 -6.76 -0.99 -26.48
C ASN A 267 -7.24 -1.88 -25.30
N GLU A 268 -8.55 -2.18 -25.25
CA GLU A 268 -9.15 -2.93 -24.14
C GLU A 268 -8.68 -4.40 -24.11
N ARG A 269 -8.16 -4.85 -22.96
CA ARG A 269 -7.81 -6.27 -22.70
C ARG A 269 -7.86 -6.60 -21.20
N THR A 270 -7.85 -7.88 -20.88
CA THR A 270 -7.63 -8.37 -19.50
C THR A 270 -6.17 -8.78 -19.34
N ILE A 271 -5.57 -8.45 -18.20
CA ILE A 271 -4.20 -8.84 -17.82
C ILE A 271 -4.28 -9.50 -16.45
N ASP A 272 -3.85 -10.76 -16.37
CA ASP A 272 -3.79 -11.48 -15.10
C ASP A 272 -2.55 -11.01 -14.32
N THR A 273 -2.74 -10.48 -13.13
CA THR A 273 -1.66 -9.98 -12.27
C THR A 273 -1.91 -10.32 -10.80
N THR A 274 -0.92 -10.07 -9.95
CA THR A 274 -1.02 -10.21 -8.49
C THR A 274 -0.81 -8.86 -7.81
N TYR A 275 -0.96 -8.82 -6.48
CA TYR A 275 -0.56 -7.70 -5.63
C TYR A 275 -0.03 -8.29 -4.32
N THR A 276 1.03 -7.71 -3.74
CA THR A 276 1.64 -8.11 -2.45
C THR A 276 2.01 -9.59 -2.31
N ASN A 277 2.08 -10.34 -3.41
CA ASN A 277 1.99 -11.80 -3.36
C ASN A 277 3.29 -12.48 -2.92
N ASN A 278 3.20 -13.35 -1.90
CA ASN A 278 4.28 -14.27 -1.57
C ASN A 278 4.27 -15.45 -2.56
N ALA A 279 5.17 -15.42 -3.56
CA ALA A 279 5.28 -16.47 -4.58
C ALA A 279 5.57 -17.88 -4.04
N GLN A 280 5.98 -18.01 -2.77
CA GLN A 280 6.20 -19.30 -2.09
C GLN A 280 5.05 -19.71 -1.15
N SER A 281 4.00 -18.90 -1.01
CA SER A 281 2.81 -19.24 -0.21
C SER A 281 1.98 -20.34 -0.88
N MET A 282 1.36 -21.20 -0.06
CA MET A 282 0.34 -22.18 -0.49
C MET A 282 -1.01 -21.53 -0.86
N LEU A 283 -1.19 -20.25 -0.55
CA LEU A 283 -2.33 -19.42 -0.92
C LEU A 283 -1.85 -18.16 -1.64
N GLY A 284 -2.39 -17.89 -2.82
CA GLY A 284 -2.16 -16.65 -3.56
C GLY A 284 -3.45 -16.19 -4.26
N TYR A 285 -3.53 -14.91 -4.55
CA TYR A 285 -4.65 -14.27 -5.25
C TYR A 285 -4.20 -13.79 -6.62
N VAL A 286 -5.06 -13.94 -7.63
CA VAL A 286 -4.84 -13.41 -8.98
C VAL A 286 -5.99 -12.46 -9.30
N TYR A 287 -5.63 -11.26 -9.74
CA TYR A 287 -6.55 -10.26 -10.26
C TYR A 287 -6.58 -10.33 -11.78
N HIS A 288 -7.76 -10.55 -12.33
CA HIS A 288 -8.04 -10.41 -13.76
C HIS A 288 -8.21 -8.91 -14.08
N ALA A 289 -7.12 -8.15 -14.01
CA ALA A 289 -7.11 -6.70 -14.11
C ALA A 289 -7.55 -6.24 -15.51
N ALA A 290 -8.35 -5.18 -15.56
CA ALA A 290 -8.83 -4.61 -16.80
C ALA A 290 -7.87 -3.50 -17.28
N PHE A 291 -7.30 -3.69 -18.46
CA PHE A 291 -6.46 -2.71 -19.14
C PHE A 291 -7.27 -1.94 -20.18
N TRP A 292 -7.07 -0.63 -20.28
CA TRP A 292 -7.45 0.18 -21.45
C TRP A 292 -6.64 1.48 -21.54
N THR A 293 -6.67 2.09 -22.72
CA THR A 293 -6.23 3.48 -22.95
C THR A 293 -7.44 4.35 -23.29
N ALA A 294 -7.51 5.56 -22.75
CA ALA A 294 -8.63 6.47 -22.90
C ALA A 294 -8.14 7.87 -23.30
N THR A 295 -8.49 8.31 -24.51
CA THR A 295 -8.05 9.61 -25.06
C THR A 295 -9.11 10.68 -24.81
N LYS A 296 -8.72 11.84 -24.28
CA LYS A 296 -9.60 13.01 -24.13
C LYS A 296 -9.94 13.60 -25.51
N ILE A 297 -11.21 13.57 -25.89
CA ILE A 297 -11.70 14.04 -27.21
C ILE A 297 -12.42 15.39 -27.18
N VAL A 298 -12.70 15.95 -25.99
CA VAL A 298 -13.36 17.26 -25.78
C VAL A 298 -12.52 18.13 -24.86
#